data_AF-A0A947RRI2-F1
#
_entry.id   AF-A0A947RRI2-F1
#
_cell.length_a   1.000
_cell.length_b   1.000
_cell.length_c   1.000
_cell.angle_alpha   90.00
_cell.angle_beta   90.00
_cell.angle_gamma   90.00
#
_symmetry.space_group_name_H-M   'P 1'
#
loop_
_entity.id
_entity.type
_entity.pdbx_description
1 polymer ?
#
loop_
_entity_poly.entity_id
_entity_poly.type
_entity_poly.pdbx_seq_one_letter_code
_entity_poly.pdbx_strand_id
1 'polypeptide(L)'
;MKKLLTVVALSFVLAAGAAFAQPFYVAGDMNGWDATVAQMFDDGTNGDAVAGDGIHSLLMNIAFAGRYEWKAALFGWGDSWPHSGNSWFYTTSDNEDVLFTFNINTVGDGWLADGYWPHTDHSFAARLVGDLQMELGDPANWDNVGGSLILHDDGLNGDAVAGDANYTLLGSISTPATYYWKVTLDGLWDAIGADGTGVNAANMELVVDEPCLVYFVLDAFLGRLYGGCEAPVGNEVLNWSNVKSLYR
;
A
#
# COMPACT_ATOMS: atom_id res chain seq x y z
N MET A 1 51.60 -40.78 -24.49
CA MET A 1 50.21 -40.98 -24.97
C MET A 1 49.28 -40.26 -24.01
N LYS A 2 48.86 -39.04 -24.36
CA LYS A 2 48.00 -38.18 -23.54
C LYS A 2 46.56 -38.68 -23.66
N LYS A 3 45.93 -39.08 -22.54
CA LYS A 3 44.51 -39.42 -22.48
C LYS A 3 43.72 -38.11 -22.47
N LEU A 4 42.94 -37.87 -23.52
CA LEU A 4 42.06 -36.72 -23.66
C LEU A 4 40.78 -37.00 -22.85
N LEU A 5 40.51 -36.19 -21.84
CA LEU A 5 39.23 -36.21 -21.11
C LEU A 5 38.25 -35.32 -21.90
N THR A 6 37.20 -35.90 -22.45
CA THR A 6 36.09 -35.13 -23.05
C THR A 6 35.09 -34.81 -21.94
N VAL A 7 35.03 -33.54 -21.54
CA VAL A 7 33.98 -33.02 -20.65
C VAL A 7 32.80 -32.63 -21.52
N VAL A 8 31.68 -33.35 -21.40
CA VAL A 8 30.40 -32.94 -21.97
C VAL A 8 29.73 -32.02 -20.96
N ALA A 9 29.73 -30.72 -21.21
CA ALA A 9 28.92 -29.77 -20.46
C ALA A 9 27.46 -29.95 -20.90
N LEU A 10 26.64 -30.52 -20.03
CA LEU A 10 25.20 -30.64 -20.24
C LEU A 10 24.55 -29.32 -19.78
N SER A 11 24.27 -28.45 -20.74
CA SER A 11 23.54 -27.19 -20.50
C SER A 11 22.08 -27.51 -20.18
N PHE A 12 21.69 -27.50 -18.91
CA PHE A 12 20.29 -27.47 -18.51
C PHE A 12 19.76 -26.05 -18.76
N VAL A 13 19.03 -25.87 -19.85
CA VAL A 13 18.14 -24.72 -20.00
C VAL A 13 16.94 -25.00 -19.10
N LEU A 14 16.87 -24.32 -17.94
CA LEU A 14 15.62 -24.22 -17.19
C LEU A 14 14.67 -23.39 -18.05
N ALA A 15 13.74 -24.04 -18.73
CA ALA A 15 12.54 -23.36 -19.21
C ALA A 15 11.70 -23.05 -17.97
N ALA A 16 11.78 -21.82 -17.47
CA ALA A 16 10.77 -21.30 -16.56
C ALA A 16 9.44 -21.38 -17.31
N GLY A 17 8.53 -22.24 -16.85
CA GLY A 17 7.18 -22.27 -17.36
C GLY A 17 6.55 -20.91 -17.06
N ALA A 18 6.10 -20.21 -18.09
CA ALA A 18 5.24 -19.04 -17.92
C ALA A 18 3.99 -19.53 -17.18
N ALA A 19 3.92 -19.30 -15.87
CA ALA A 19 2.63 -19.15 -15.23
C ALA A 19 1.92 -18.06 -16.03
N PHE A 20 0.75 -18.34 -16.58
CA PHE A 20 -0.05 -17.31 -17.23
C PHE A 20 -0.33 -16.24 -16.17
N ALA A 21 0.42 -15.14 -16.22
CA ALA A 21 0.12 -13.95 -15.43
C ALA A 21 -1.34 -13.60 -15.71
N GLN A 22 -2.17 -13.59 -14.68
CA GLN A 22 -3.56 -13.17 -14.82
C GLN A 22 -3.53 -11.67 -15.17
N PRO A 23 -4.21 -11.23 -16.24
CA PRO A 23 -4.21 -9.82 -16.58
C PRO A 23 -5.07 -9.07 -15.56
N PHE A 24 -4.44 -8.17 -14.82
CA PHE A 24 -5.10 -7.20 -13.94
C PHE A 24 -5.35 -5.90 -14.70
N TYR A 25 -6.43 -5.21 -14.35
CA TYR A 25 -6.87 -3.98 -14.97
C TYR A 25 -7.20 -2.95 -13.90
N VAL A 26 -6.85 -1.70 -14.17
CA VAL A 26 -7.41 -0.56 -13.46
C VAL A 26 -8.83 -0.36 -13.99
N ALA A 27 -9.83 -0.39 -13.12
CA ALA A 27 -11.22 -0.09 -13.48
C ALA A 27 -11.79 0.92 -12.48
N GLY A 28 -12.22 2.08 -12.96
CA GLY A 28 -12.69 3.15 -12.09
C GLY A 28 -13.34 4.30 -12.84
N ASP A 29 -13.61 5.38 -12.12
CA ASP A 29 -14.29 6.56 -12.64
C ASP A 29 -13.59 7.16 -13.87
N MET A 30 -12.26 7.10 -13.90
CA MET A 30 -11.43 7.64 -14.99
C MET A 30 -11.55 6.89 -16.32
N ASN A 31 -12.04 5.65 -16.32
CA ASN A 31 -12.21 4.84 -17.53
C ASN A 31 -13.62 4.24 -17.68
N GLY A 32 -14.60 4.75 -16.92
CA GLY A 32 -15.98 4.28 -16.99
C GLY A 32 -16.18 2.87 -16.42
N TRP A 33 -15.33 2.45 -15.47
CA TRP A 33 -15.39 1.14 -14.83
C TRP A 33 -15.20 -0.03 -15.81
N ASP A 34 -14.38 0.17 -16.85
CA ASP A 34 -14.09 -0.87 -17.83
C ASP A 34 -12.85 -1.70 -17.43
N ALA A 35 -13.11 -2.90 -16.90
CA ALA A 35 -12.09 -3.88 -16.52
C ALA A 35 -11.51 -4.68 -17.70
N THR A 36 -11.42 -4.09 -18.89
CA THR A 36 -10.84 -4.72 -20.09
C THR A 36 -9.87 -3.84 -20.88
N VAL A 37 -9.76 -2.54 -20.56
CA VAL A 37 -9.04 -1.56 -21.40
C VAL A 37 -7.76 -1.00 -20.79
N ALA A 38 -7.63 -0.96 -19.46
CA ALA A 38 -6.49 -0.37 -18.75
C ALA A 38 -5.69 -1.46 -18.01
N GLN A 39 -4.96 -2.29 -18.75
CA GLN A 39 -4.20 -3.40 -18.20
C GLN A 39 -2.99 -2.92 -17.36
N MET A 40 -2.71 -3.62 -16.27
CA MET A 40 -1.52 -3.47 -15.43
C MET A 40 -0.48 -4.55 -15.78
N PHE A 41 0.81 -4.21 -15.69
CA PHE A 41 1.93 -5.05 -16.14
C PHE A 41 2.97 -5.26 -15.03
N ASP A 42 3.54 -6.47 -14.97
CA ASP A 42 4.66 -6.87 -14.11
C ASP A 42 5.82 -7.31 -15.04
N ASP A 43 6.33 -6.36 -15.81
CA ASP A 43 7.26 -6.58 -16.94
C ASP A 43 8.38 -5.52 -17.06
N GLY A 44 8.54 -4.66 -16.05
CA GLY A 44 9.51 -3.56 -16.02
C GLY A 44 9.13 -2.38 -16.93
N THR A 45 7.85 -2.27 -17.32
CA THR A 45 7.32 -1.18 -18.15
C THR A 45 6.07 -0.57 -17.52
N ASN A 46 5.52 0.51 -18.12
CA ASN A 46 4.28 1.15 -17.64
C ASN A 46 4.30 1.56 -16.16
N GLY A 47 5.46 1.95 -15.63
CA GLY A 47 5.63 2.33 -14.23
C GLY A 47 6.06 1.18 -13.30
N ASP A 48 6.15 -0.05 -13.81
CA ASP A 48 6.74 -1.17 -13.08
C ASP A 48 8.26 -1.04 -13.04
N ALA A 49 8.83 -1.11 -11.83
CA ALA A 49 10.25 -0.97 -11.58
C ALA A 49 11.02 -2.28 -11.77
N VAL A 50 10.42 -3.43 -11.47
CA VAL A 50 11.11 -4.73 -11.44
C VAL A 50 10.22 -5.82 -12.00
N ALA A 51 10.51 -6.23 -13.24
CA ALA A 51 9.78 -7.30 -13.92
C ALA A 51 9.77 -8.63 -13.13
N GLY A 52 8.58 -9.21 -12.99
CA GLY A 52 8.33 -10.53 -12.41
C GLY A 52 8.38 -10.56 -10.88
N ASP A 53 8.24 -9.41 -10.23
CA ASP A 53 8.26 -9.31 -8.76
C ASP A 53 6.87 -9.43 -8.13
N GLY A 54 5.81 -9.56 -8.93
CA GLY A 54 4.43 -9.64 -8.46
C GLY A 54 3.79 -8.28 -8.15
N ILE A 55 4.40 -7.17 -8.57
CA ILE A 55 3.83 -5.83 -8.48
C ILE A 55 3.41 -5.38 -9.89
N HIS A 56 2.12 -5.49 -10.15
CA HIS A 56 1.57 -5.02 -11.41
C HIS A 56 1.40 -3.51 -11.37
N SER A 57 1.79 -2.81 -12.43
CA SER A 57 1.75 -1.35 -12.51
C SER A 57 1.12 -0.84 -13.80
N LEU A 58 0.53 0.35 -13.71
CA LEU A 58 0.08 1.13 -14.86
C LEU A 58 0.23 2.63 -14.55
N LEU A 59 1.02 3.33 -15.35
CA LEU A 59 1.04 4.79 -15.38
C LEU A 59 -0.06 5.30 -16.30
N MET A 60 -1.00 6.07 -15.77
CA MET A 60 -2.16 6.59 -16.51
C MET A 60 -2.31 8.10 -16.32
N ASN A 61 -2.49 8.82 -17.41
CA ASN A 61 -2.80 10.25 -17.36
C ASN A 61 -4.27 10.48 -17.01
N ILE A 62 -4.53 11.29 -15.99
CA ILE A 62 -5.87 11.61 -15.51
C ILE A 62 -6.26 13.00 -15.98
N ALA A 63 -7.21 13.05 -16.92
CA ALA A 63 -7.52 14.26 -17.69
C ALA A 63 -7.98 15.46 -16.83
N PHE A 64 -8.69 15.20 -15.72
CA PHE A 64 -9.25 16.26 -14.89
C PHE A 64 -8.85 16.09 -13.42
N ALA A 65 -8.61 17.20 -12.74
CA ALA A 65 -8.45 17.21 -11.28
C ALA A 65 -9.73 16.70 -10.60
N GLY A 66 -9.58 15.90 -9.54
CA GLY A 66 -10.72 15.44 -8.77
C GLY A 66 -10.45 14.24 -7.89
N ARG A 67 -11.51 13.80 -7.22
CA ARG A 67 -11.56 12.53 -6.50
C ARG A 67 -12.05 11.45 -7.45
N TYR A 68 -11.38 10.31 -7.45
CA TYR A 68 -11.71 9.16 -8.28
C TYR A 68 -11.77 7.90 -7.42
N GLU A 69 -12.74 7.04 -7.72
CA GLU A 69 -12.80 5.68 -7.20
C GLU A 69 -12.35 4.68 -8.25
N TRP A 70 -11.70 3.60 -7.81
CA TRP A 70 -11.19 2.55 -8.70
C TRP A 70 -11.00 1.21 -7.98
N LYS A 71 -10.74 0.16 -8.76
CA LYS A 71 -10.33 -1.16 -8.31
C LYS A 71 -9.26 -1.73 -9.24
N ALA A 72 -8.40 -2.57 -8.69
CA ALA A 72 -7.66 -3.55 -9.50
C ALA A 72 -8.59 -4.74 -9.75
N ALA A 73 -8.82 -5.11 -11.01
CA ALA A 73 -9.77 -6.14 -11.38
C ALA A 73 -9.15 -7.16 -12.33
N LEU A 74 -9.55 -8.43 -12.21
CA LEU A 74 -9.31 -9.40 -13.28
C LEU A 74 -10.15 -9.03 -14.51
N PHE A 75 -9.70 -9.49 -15.68
CA PHE A 75 -10.40 -9.29 -16.96
C PHE A 75 -11.91 -9.52 -16.83
N GLY A 76 -12.70 -8.49 -17.14
CA GLY A 76 -14.15 -8.58 -17.13
C GLY A 76 -14.77 -8.88 -15.77
N TRP A 77 -14.13 -8.44 -14.68
CA TRP A 77 -14.62 -8.56 -13.29
C TRP A 77 -14.62 -9.99 -12.72
N GLY A 78 -13.68 -10.84 -13.13
CA GLY A 78 -13.54 -12.18 -12.56
C GLY A 78 -13.27 -12.19 -11.04
N ASP A 79 -12.55 -11.19 -10.55
CA ASP A 79 -12.33 -10.84 -9.14
C ASP A 79 -11.87 -9.36 -9.12
N SER A 80 -11.89 -8.69 -7.95
CA SER A 80 -11.43 -7.31 -7.84
C SER A 80 -11.06 -6.90 -6.41
N TRP A 81 -10.10 -5.99 -6.28
CA TRP A 81 -9.58 -5.50 -5.01
C TRP A 81 -9.65 -3.97 -4.89
N PRO A 82 -9.81 -3.42 -3.67
CA PRO A 82 -10.00 -4.16 -2.42
C PRO A 82 -11.39 -4.82 -2.38
N HIS A 83 -11.55 -5.86 -1.56
CA HIS A 83 -12.84 -6.55 -1.43
C HIS A 83 -13.86 -5.74 -0.61
N SER A 84 -13.39 -4.89 0.30
CA SER A 84 -14.26 -4.06 1.17
C SER A 84 -15.01 -2.93 0.44
N GLY A 85 -14.58 -2.58 -0.78
CA GLY A 85 -15.15 -1.45 -1.51
C GLY A 85 -14.26 -1.02 -2.67
N ASN A 86 -14.35 0.26 -3.03
CA ASN A 86 -13.47 0.85 -4.03
C ASN A 86 -12.23 1.44 -3.33
N SER A 87 -11.09 1.40 -4.00
CA SER A 87 -9.96 2.27 -3.69
C SER A 87 -10.27 3.69 -4.18
N TRP A 88 -9.45 4.65 -3.79
CA TRP A 88 -9.63 6.06 -4.12
C TRP A 88 -8.27 6.73 -4.37
N PHE A 89 -8.27 7.80 -5.15
CA PHE A 89 -7.14 8.74 -5.24
C PHE A 89 -7.65 10.15 -5.54
N TYR A 90 -6.78 11.14 -5.32
CA TYR A 90 -7.06 12.54 -5.63
C TYR A 90 -6.01 13.09 -6.58
N THR A 91 -6.47 13.72 -7.66
CA THR A 91 -5.63 14.59 -8.48
C THR A 91 -5.93 16.05 -8.17
N THR A 92 -4.90 16.88 -8.12
CA THR A 92 -5.02 18.31 -7.76
C THR A 92 -4.99 19.25 -8.94
N SER A 93 -4.55 18.75 -10.09
CA SER A 93 -4.47 19.45 -11.35
C SER A 93 -4.86 18.53 -12.50
N ASP A 94 -5.31 19.14 -13.60
CA ASP A 94 -5.67 18.43 -14.81
C ASP A 94 -4.42 17.82 -15.47
N ASN A 95 -4.56 16.62 -16.03
CA ASN A 95 -3.51 15.87 -16.72
C ASN A 95 -2.35 15.44 -15.80
N GLU A 96 -2.64 15.12 -14.53
CA GLU A 96 -1.67 14.45 -13.65
C GLU A 96 -1.47 12.98 -14.09
N ASP A 97 -0.22 12.53 -14.14
CA ASP A 97 0.10 11.13 -14.33
C ASP A 97 0.03 10.43 -12.96
N VAL A 98 -0.81 9.39 -12.88
CA VAL A 98 -1.01 8.61 -11.66
C VAL A 98 -0.44 7.21 -11.88
N LEU A 99 0.43 6.77 -10.98
CA LEU A 99 0.97 5.42 -10.96
C LEU A 99 0.03 4.52 -10.15
N PHE A 100 -0.65 3.61 -10.83
CA PHE A 100 -1.44 2.55 -10.21
C PHE A 100 -0.53 1.36 -9.97
N THR A 101 -0.56 0.79 -8.77
CA THR A 101 0.15 -0.43 -8.40
C THR A 101 -0.82 -1.44 -7.80
N PHE A 102 -0.55 -2.71 -8.02
CA PHE A 102 -1.28 -3.82 -7.45
C PHE A 102 -0.32 -4.94 -7.10
N ASN A 103 -0.05 -5.10 -5.81
CA ASN A 103 0.87 -6.11 -5.32
C ASN A 103 0.10 -7.38 -4.94
N ILE A 104 0.41 -8.49 -5.62
CA ILE A 104 -0.24 -9.79 -5.40
C ILE A 104 0.51 -10.68 -4.41
N ASN A 105 1.69 -10.26 -3.97
CA ASN A 105 2.51 -11.05 -3.05
C ASN A 105 1.89 -11.09 -1.66
N THR A 106 2.12 -12.18 -0.94
CA THR A 106 1.90 -12.24 0.51
C THR A 106 3.24 -12.03 1.20
N VAL A 107 3.39 -10.97 2.00
CA VAL A 107 4.70 -10.55 2.53
C VAL A 107 4.99 -11.16 3.91
N GLY A 108 4.01 -11.18 4.81
CA GLY A 108 4.12 -11.76 6.16
C GLY A 108 5.05 -11.01 7.10
N ASP A 109 5.26 -9.71 6.88
CA ASP A 109 6.17 -8.84 7.62
C ASP A 109 5.49 -8.05 8.76
N GLY A 110 4.20 -8.29 8.99
CA GLY A 110 3.39 -7.60 10.00
C GLY A 110 2.78 -6.27 9.54
N TRP A 111 3.06 -5.84 8.31
CA TRP A 111 2.39 -4.69 7.69
C TRP A 111 1.14 -5.14 6.93
N LEU A 112 0.10 -4.31 6.93
CA LEU A 112 -1.16 -4.58 6.24
C LEU A 112 -1.47 -3.53 5.16
N ALA A 113 -2.09 -3.85 4.04
CA ALA A 113 -2.50 -5.20 3.67
C ALA A 113 -1.30 -6.13 3.44
N ASP A 114 -1.52 -7.41 3.74
CA ASP A 114 -0.49 -8.44 3.62
C ASP A 114 -0.39 -8.99 2.19
N GLY A 115 -1.45 -8.81 1.38
CA GLY A 115 -1.53 -9.30 0.00
C GLY A 115 -2.68 -8.68 -0.77
N TYR A 116 -2.56 -8.69 -2.11
CA TYR A 116 -3.57 -8.19 -3.04
C TYR A 116 -4.05 -6.76 -2.73
N TRP A 117 -3.12 -5.82 -2.54
CA TRP A 117 -3.47 -4.44 -2.24
C TRP A 117 -3.27 -3.52 -3.45
N PRO A 118 -4.33 -2.83 -3.89
CA PRO A 118 -4.23 -1.77 -4.88
C PRO A 118 -3.83 -0.45 -4.20
N HIS A 119 -2.92 0.29 -4.83
CA HIS A 119 -2.47 1.59 -4.33
C HIS A 119 -2.11 2.52 -5.48
N THR A 120 -2.08 3.82 -5.20
CA THR A 120 -1.53 4.82 -6.13
C THR A 120 -0.63 5.80 -5.40
N ASP A 121 0.28 6.42 -6.13
CA ASP A 121 1.11 7.53 -5.65
C ASP A 121 0.31 8.82 -5.35
N HIS A 122 -1.02 8.81 -5.55
CA HIS A 122 -1.97 9.88 -5.30
C HIS A 122 -3.00 9.54 -4.20
N SER A 123 -2.74 8.50 -3.42
CA SER A 123 -3.59 8.04 -2.32
C SER A 123 -2.90 8.22 -0.96
N PHE A 124 -3.08 9.38 -0.33
CA PHE A 124 -2.44 9.69 0.96
C PHE A 124 -3.46 10.08 2.03
N ALA A 125 -3.36 9.47 3.22
CA ALA A 125 -4.17 9.74 4.41
C ALA A 125 -3.25 9.83 5.63
N ALA A 126 -3.58 10.59 6.67
CA ALA A 126 -2.67 10.77 7.81
C ALA A 126 -3.34 10.85 9.18
N ARG A 127 -4.68 10.86 9.26
CA ARG A 127 -5.38 10.94 10.55
C ARG A 127 -5.65 9.55 11.10
N LEU A 128 -5.16 9.27 12.30
CA LEU A 128 -5.52 8.05 13.02
C LEU A 128 -6.97 8.15 13.52
N VAL A 129 -7.81 7.18 13.16
CA VAL A 129 -9.16 7.05 13.70
C VAL A 129 -9.40 5.65 14.22
N GLY A 130 -10.23 5.51 15.25
CA GLY A 130 -10.54 4.22 15.85
C GLY A 130 -11.20 4.30 17.21
N ASP A 131 -11.39 3.14 17.85
CA ASP A 131 -11.88 3.04 19.23
C ASP A 131 -10.83 3.33 20.31
N LEU A 132 -9.59 3.59 19.88
CA LEU A 132 -8.44 3.99 20.71
C LEU A 132 -8.24 5.51 20.85
N GLN A 133 -8.95 6.35 20.08
CA GLN A 133 -8.68 7.78 20.00
C GLN A 133 -8.83 8.50 21.35
N MET A 134 -9.89 8.22 22.09
CA MET A 134 -10.10 8.84 23.42
C MET A 134 -9.01 8.46 24.42
N GLU A 135 -8.49 7.23 24.35
CA GLU A 135 -7.38 6.80 25.19
C GLU A 135 -6.08 7.51 24.82
N LEU A 136 -5.91 7.84 23.53
CA LEU A 136 -4.81 8.65 23.02
C LEU A 136 -5.01 10.17 23.19
N GLY A 137 -6.10 10.59 23.83
CA GLY A 137 -6.33 11.99 24.23
C GLY A 137 -7.23 12.81 23.31
N ASP A 138 -7.80 12.21 22.26
CA ASP A 138 -8.82 12.87 21.44
C ASP A 138 -10.19 12.93 22.16
N PRO A 139 -11.10 13.83 21.77
CA PRO A 139 -12.38 14.03 22.46
C PRO A 139 -13.43 12.95 22.17
N ALA A 140 -13.24 12.17 21.09
CA ALA A 140 -14.18 11.15 20.66
C ALA A 140 -13.47 10.03 19.88
N ASN A 141 -14.09 8.85 19.86
CA ASN A 141 -13.69 7.73 19.02
C ASN A 141 -14.35 7.83 17.65
N TRP A 142 -13.69 7.26 16.64
CA TRP A 142 -14.14 7.31 15.25
C TRP A 142 -14.44 8.74 14.77
N ASP A 143 -13.58 9.68 15.18
CA ASP A 143 -13.69 11.08 14.79
C ASP A 143 -12.60 11.41 13.77
N ASN A 144 -13.03 11.65 12.53
CA ASN A 144 -12.16 12.03 11.44
C ASN A 144 -12.06 13.56 11.26
N VAL A 145 -12.69 14.35 12.15
CA VAL A 145 -12.67 15.81 12.12
C VAL A 145 -12.11 16.35 13.45
N GLY A 146 -10.98 17.03 13.39
CA GLY A 146 -10.36 17.57 14.60
C GLY A 146 -9.61 16.50 15.40
N GLY A 147 -9.06 16.89 16.55
CA GLY A 147 -8.12 16.04 17.30
C GLY A 147 -6.67 16.15 16.82
N SER A 148 -5.73 15.67 17.65
CA SER A 148 -4.28 15.81 17.43
C SER A 148 -3.59 14.57 16.87
N LEU A 149 -4.34 13.49 16.63
CA LEU A 149 -3.77 12.21 16.20
C LEU A 149 -3.50 12.16 14.69
N ILE A 150 -2.48 12.91 14.29
CA ILE A 150 -1.95 12.94 12.92
C ILE A 150 -0.60 12.22 12.89
N LEU A 151 -0.38 11.40 11.87
CA LEU A 151 0.90 10.76 11.60
C LEU A 151 1.83 11.77 10.89
N HIS A 152 3.12 11.75 11.24
CA HIS A 152 4.11 12.71 10.77
C HIS A 152 5.34 12.02 10.18
N ASP A 153 5.89 12.61 9.12
CA ASP A 153 7.16 12.23 8.46
C ASP A 153 8.19 13.37 8.69
N ASP A 154 8.52 13.60 9.96
CA ASP A 154 9.27 14.76 10.46
C ASP A 154 10.53 14.40 11.27
N GLY A 155 10.88 13.12 11.36
CA GLY A 155 11.98 12.59 12.17
C GLY A 155 11.73 12.65 13.68
N LEU A 156 10.46 12.78 14.10
CA LEU A 156 10.02 12.78 15.49
C LEU A 156 8.89 11.76 15.69
N ASN A 157 8.41 11.58 16.93
CA ASN A 157 7.22 10.77 17.24
C ASN A 157 7.26 9.33 16.69
N GLY A 158 8.43 8.68 16.73
CA GLY A 158 8.60 7.31 16.26
C GLY A 158 9.12 7.22 14.81
N ASP A 159 9.12 8.33 14.07
CA ASP A 159 9.77 8.42 12.77
C ASP A 159 11.28 8.60 12.93
N ALA A 160 12.06 7.71 12.32
CA ALA A 160 13.51 7.72 12.37
C ALA A 160 14.15 8.63 11.30
N VAL A 161 13.48 8.86 10.17
CA VAL A 161 14.05 9.52 8.99
C VAL A 161 13.02 10.44 8.34
N ALA A 162 13.12 11.74 8.63
CA ALA A 162 12.25 12.74 8.01
C ALA A 162 12.33 12.75 6.46
N GLY A 163 11.18 12.79 5.81
CA GLY A 163 10.98 12.89 4.37
C GLY A 163 11.10 11.55 3.63
N ASP A 164 11.05 10.42 4.32
CA ASP A 164 11.14 9.08 3.73
C ASP A 164 9.77 8.46 3.38
N ALA A 165 8.69 9.22 3.59
CA ALA A 165 7.29 8.83 3.41
C ALA A 165 6.79 7.74 4.36
N ASN A 166 7.49 7.47 5.46
CA ASN A 166 6.96 6.72 6.59
C ASN A 166 6.39 7.68 7.63
N TYR A 167 5.07 7.86 7.59
CA TYR A 167 4.38 8.72 8.53
C TYR A 167 4.12 7.96 9.82
N THR A 168 4.54 8.51 10.96
CA THR A 168 4.48 7.81 12.26
C THR A 168 3.74 8.63 13.32
N LEU A 169 3.04 7.92 14.21
CA LEU A 169 2.49 8.43 15.45
C LEU A 169 2.76 7.42 16.57
N LEU A 170 3.20 7.91 17.73
CA LEU A 170 3.32 7.11 18.96
C LEU A 170 2.15 7.40 19.90
N GLY A 171 1.57 6.35 20.46
CA GLY A 171 0.47 6.45 21.42
C GLY A 171 0.62 5.48 22.59
N SER A 172 0.51 5.96 23.82
CA SER A 172 0.51 5.09 25.00
C SER A 172 -0.88 4.52 25.24
N ILE A 173 -1.04 3.20 25.13
CA ILE A 173 -2.26 2.49 25.48
C ILE A 173 -2.06 1.81 26.83
N SER A 174 -2.94 2.11 27.78
CA SER A 174 -2.85 1.61 29.16
C SER A 174 -3.86 0.51 29.46
N THR A 175 -4.87 0.33 28.62
CA THR A 175 -5.94 -0.64 28.84
C THR A 175 -5.70 -1.87 27.96
N PRO A 176 -5.53 -3.07 28.54
CA PRO A 176 -5.50 -4.29 27.75
C PRO A 176 -6.83 -4.53 27.06
N ALA A 177 -6.82 -4.57 25.73
CA ALA A 177 -8.00 -4.79 24.90
C ALA A 177 -7.60 -5.07 23.44
N THR A 178 -8.59 -5.44 22.64
CA THR A 178 -8.51 -5.38 21.18
C THR A 178 -9.11 -4.06 20.73
N TYR A 179 -8.34 -3.30 19.95
CA TYR A 179 -8.72 -2.05 19.34
C TYR A 179 -8.85 -2.19 17.83
N TYR A 180 -9.70 -1.37 17.25
CA TYR A 180 -9.89 -1.26 15.82
C TYR A 180 -9.63 0.16 15.35
N TRP A 181 -8.79 0.29 14.32
CA TRP A 181 -8.35 1.58 13.83
C TRP A 181 -8.10 1.58 12.33
N LYS A 182 -7.91 2.76 11.76
CA LYS A 182 -7.44 2.98 10.38
C LYS A 182 -6.85 4.39 10.27
N VAL A 183 -6.31 4.72 9.10
CA VAL A 183 -5.87 6.10 8.80
C VAL A 183 -6.78 6.72 7.75
N THR A 184 -7.35 7.90 8.01
CA THR A 184 -8.23 8.61 7.08
C THR A 184 -7.62 9.89 6.55
N LEU A 185 -8.14 10.36 5.42
CA LEU A 185 -7.95 11.73 4.97
C LEU A 185 -8.64 12.68 5.97
N ASP A 186 -8.02 13.82 6.26
CA ASP A 186 -8.57 14.75 7.26
C ASP A 186 -9.94 15.27 6.83
N GLY A 187 -10.94 15.09 7.70
CA GLY A 187 -12.33 15.46 7.46
C GLY A 187 -13.11 14.58 6.46
N LEU A 188 -12.50 13.52 5.92
CA LEU A 188 -13.15 12.56 5.00
C LEU A 188 -12.94 11.13 5.48
N TRP A 189 -13.70 10.19 4.93
CA TRP A 189 -13.66 8.77 5.34
C TRP A 189 -12.89 7.87 4.38
N ASP A 190 -12.35 8.45 3.32
CA ASP A 190 -11.35 7.82 2.47
C ASP A 190 -10.14 7.45 3.32
N ALA A 191 -9.85 6.15 3.36
CA ALA A 191 -8.96 5.57 4.34
C ALA A 191 -7.94 4.62 3.73
N ILE A 192 -6.91 4.34 4.52
CA ILE A 192 -6.02 3.21 4.38
C ILE A 192 -6.25 2.32 5.60
N GLY A 193 -6.39 1.01 5.39
CA GLY A 193 -6.73 0.04 6.41
C GLY A 193 -6.10 -1.33 6.15
N ALA A 194 -6.67 -2.38 6.77
CA ALA A 194 -6.12 -3.74 6.72
C ALA A 194 -6.12 -4.38 5.32
N ASP A 195 -6.88 -3.83 4.38
CA ASP A 195 -6.94 -4.26 2.98
C ASP A 195 -6.45 -3.18 2.00
N GLY A 196 -5.67 -2.22 2.50
CA GLY A 196 -5.06 -1.15 1.72
C GLY A 196 -5.95 0.09 1.62
N THR A 197 -5.81 0.83 0.52
CA THR A 197 -6.57 2.06 0.26
C THR A 197 -8.03 1.73 -0.09
N GLY A 198 -8.98 2.33 0.62
CA GLY A 198 -10.41 2.07 0.42
C GLY A 198 -11.33 3.18 0.92
N VAL A 199 -12.44 3.41 0.21
CA VAL A 199 -13.52 4.33 0.63
C VAL A 199 -14.26 3.83 1.87
N ASN A 200 -14.11 2.53 2.15
CA ASN A 200 -14.54 1.84 3.37
C ASN A 200 -13.47 0.81 3.78
N ALA A 201 -12.20 1.22 3.81
CA ALA A 201 -11.09 0.31 4.11
C ALA A 201 -11.36 -0.50 5.39
N ALA A 202 -10.99 -1.78 5.38
CA ALA A 202 -11.13 -2.67 6.53
C ALA A 202 -10.35 -2.12 7.73
N ASN A 203 -10.89 -2.31 8.93
CA ASN A 203 -10.20 -1.87 10.14
C ASN A 203 -8.93 -2.70 10.37
N MET A 204 -7.85 -2.04 10.76
CA MET A 204 -6.71 -2.67 11.41
C MET A 204 -7.15 -3.20 12.79
N GLU A 205 -6.71 -4.40 13.13
CA GLU A 205 -6.83 -4.95 14.49
C GLU A 205 -5.52 -4.68 15.24
N LEU A 206 -5.62 -4.17 16.47
CA LEU A 206 -4.50 -4.02 17.39
C LEU A 206 -4.84 -4.73 18.70
N VAL A 207 -4.07 -5.75 19.04
CA VAL A 207 -4.21 -6.47 20.32
C VAL A 207 -3.18 -5.94 21.30
N VAL A 208 -3.64 -5.43 22.44
CA VAL A 208 -2.81 -4.95 23.54
C VAL A 208 -3.07 -5.84 24.76
N ASP A 209 -2.10 -6.68 25.13
CA ASP A 209 -2.22 -7.59 26.27
C ASP A 209 -1.81 -6.95 27.61
N GLU A 210 -0.93 -5.95 27.55
CA GLU A 210 -0.45 -5.18 28.69
C GLU A 210 -0.13 -3.73 28.27
N PRO A 211 -0.12 -2.76 29.21
CA PRO A 211 0.17 -1.36 28.89
C PRO A 211 1.46 -1.21 28.07
N CYS A 212 1.38 -0.57 26.91
CA CYS A 212 2.51 -0.44 26.00
C CYS A 212 2.50 0.90 25.26
N LEU A 213 3.65 1.24 24.68
CA LEU A 213 3.75 2.32 23.70
C LEU A 213 3.52 1.70 22.32
N VAL A 214 2.48 2.15 21.62
CA VAL A 214 2.10 1.65 20.30
C VAL A 214 2.70 2.53 19.21
N TYR A 215 3.27 1.88 18.20
CA TYR A 215 3.70 2.48 16.94
C TYR A 215 2.56 2.37 15.93
N PHE A 216 2.08 3.51 15.43
CA PHE A 216 1.20 3.60 14.28
C PHE A 216 2.02 4.15 13.11
N VAL A 217 2.19 3.37 12.05
CA VAL A 217 3.01 3.76 10.90
C VAL A 217 2.24 3.57 9.61
N LEU A 218 2.35 4.55 8.72
CA LEU A 218 1.91 4.48 7.32
C LEU A 218 3.13 4.56 6.41
N ASP A 219 3.36 3.51 5.65
CA ASP A 219 4.21 3.56 4.47
C ASP A 219 3.37 4.14 3.32
N ALA A 220 3.55 5.43 3.05
CA ALA A 220 2.79 6.14 2.04
C ALA A 220 3.23 5.82 0.60
N PHE A 221 4.35 5.11 0.39
CA PHE A 221 4.71 4.63 -0.95
C PHE A 221 3.97 3.35 -1.31
N LEU A 222 3.78 2.47 -0.33
CA LEU A 222 3.16 1.17 -0.55
C LEU A 222 1.67 1.15 -0.18
N GLY A 223 1.19 2.18 0.52
CA GLY A 223 -0.18 2.24 1.03
C GLY A 223 -0.44 1.21 2.12
N ARG A 224 0.55 0.93 2.96
CA ARG A 224 0.50 -0.09 4.01
C ARG A 224 0.63 0.51 5.40
N LEU A 225 -0.04 -0.11 6.38
CA LEU A 225 -0.06 0.27 7.77
C LEU A 225 0.62 -0.76 8.66
N TYR A 226 1.24 -0.27 9.72
CA TYR A 226 1.72 -1.06 10.84
C TYR A 226 1.11 -0.52 12.14
N GLY A 227 0.76 -1.44 13.04
CA GLY A 227 0.27 -1.14 14.39
C GLY A 227 0.77 -2.18 15.38
N GLY A 228 1.59 -1.77 16.35
CA GLY A 228 2.13 -2.73 17.33
C GLY A 228 2.83 -2.08 18.51
N CYS A 229 2.96 -2.84 19.61
CA CYS A 229 3.72 -2.44 20.80
C CYS A 229 5.26 -2.54 20.59
N GLU A 230 5.70 -3.17 19.51
CA GLU A 230 7.08 -3.22 19.10
C GLU A 230 7.30 -2.21 17.97
N ALA A 231 8.51 -1.64 17.89
CA ALA A 231 8.85 -0.87 16.71
C ALA A 231 8.78 -1.81 15.49
N PRO A 232 8.23 -1.35 14.34
CA PRO A 232 8.28 -2.18 13.15
C PRO A 232 9.73 -2.52 12.86
N VAL A 233 9.99 -3.79 12.53
CA VAL A 233 11.21 -4.09 11.78
C VAL A 233 11.08 -3.27 10.52
N GLY A 234 12.12 -2.48 10.19
CA GLY A 234 12.07 -1.59 9.02
C GLY A 234 11.55 -2.36 7.81
N ASN A 235 10.91 -1.66 6.88
CA ASN A 235 10.59 -2.16 5.54
C ASN A 235 11.90 -2.40 4.77
N GLU A 236 12.77 -3.27 5.30
CA GLU A 236 13.98 -3.68 4.63
C GLU A 236 13.55 -4.51 3.44
N VAL A 237 13.67 -3.86 2.28
CA VAL A 237 13.65 -4.38 0.91
C VAL A 237 12.31 -4.29 0.17
N LEU A 238 11.82 -3.05 -0.02
CA LEU A 238 11.59 -2.51 -1.37
C LEU A 238 12.14 -1.08 -1.41
N ASN A 239 13.44 -0.93 -1.67
CA ASN A 239 14.12 0.37 -1.80
C ASN A 239 13.56 1.19 -2.98
N TRP A 240 12.38 1.80 -2.82
CA TRP A 240 11.86 2.86 -3.69
C TRP A 240 12.73 4.12 -3.63
N SER A 241 13.54 4.27 -2.57
CA SER A 241 14.60 5.28 -2.45
C SER A 241 15.61 5.21 -3.61
N ASN A 242 15.87 4.03 -4.17
CA ASN A 242 16.70 3.88 -5.38
C ASN A 242 15.93 4.16 -6.68
N VAL A 243 14.61 3.98 -6.69
CA VAL A 243 13.73 4.19 -7.85
C VAL A 243 13.49 5.68 -8.12
N LYS A 244 13.44 6.54 -7.09
CA LYS A 244 13.35 8.01 -7.26
C LYS A 244 14.54 8.61 -8.03
N SER A 245 15.69 7.94 -8.08
CA SER A 245 16.83 8.41 -8.88
C SER A 245 16.64 8.25 -10.39
N LEU A 246 15.61 7.49 -10.82
CA LEU A 246 15.31 7.22 -12.23
C LEU A 246 14.21 8.13 -12.81
N TYR A 247 13.49 8.88 -11.95
CA TYR A 247 12.34 9.71 -12.35
C TYR A 247 12.45 11.18 -11.89
N ARG A 248 13.68 11.69 -11.71
CA ARG A 248 13.96 13.13 -11.60
C ARG A 248 14.72 13.63 -12.83
#